data_AF-A0A8T1S4J8-F1
#
_entry.id   AF-A0A8T1S4J8-F1
#
_cell.length_a   1.000
_cell.length_b   1.000
_cell.length_c   1.000
_cell.angle_alpha   90.00
_cell.angle_beta   90.00
_cell.angle_gamma   90.00
#
_symmetry.space_group_name_H-M   'P 1'
#
loop_
_entity.id
_entity.type
_entity.pdbx_description
1 polymer ?
#
loop_
_entity_poly.entity_id
_entity_poly.type
_entity_poly.pdbx_seq_one_letter_code
_entity_poly.pdbx_strand_id
1 'polypeptide(L)'
;MANDSVQGEQSWSVLEQLALDPSPDLAASSVQQRLDEEKERIRREIRKELKIKEGAENLRRATTDRRNLASVESVLRGSDRKLRQLHSRLQHLDAHIMVKEPEESG
;
A
#
# COMPACT_ATOMS: atom_id res chain seq x y z
N MET A 1 27.50 -53.37 5.07
CA MET A 1 26.69 -52.94 3.90
C MET A 1 25.25 -52.93 4.38
N ALA A 2 24.81 -51.84 5.00
CA ALA A 2 24.21 -50.64 4.38
C ALA A 2 22.79 -50.91 3.86
N ASN A 3 21.78 -50.51 4.63
CA ASN A 3 20.81 -49.53 4.14
C ASN A 3 20.14 -48.80 5.32
N ASP A 4 20.55 -47.55 5.46
CA ASP A 4 19.85 -46.48 6.16
C ASP A 4 18.69 -46.00 5.26
N SER A 5 17.52 -45.70 5.83
CA SER A 5 16.65 -44.60 5.36
C SER A 5 15.40 -44.44 6.24
N VAL A 6 15.58 -43.49 7.13
CA VAL A 6 14.68 -42.58 7.85
C VAL A 6 13.46 -42.09 7.04
N GLN A 7 12.46 -41.58 7.79
CA GLN A 7 11.43 -40.57 7.45
C GLN A 7 10.02 -41.15 7.35
N GLY A 8 8.99 -40.60 7.99
CA GLY A 8 8.80 -39.27 8.57
C GLY A 8 7.30 -39.02 8.54
N GLU A 9 6.78 -38.40 9.59
CA GLU A 9 5.37 -38.24 9.90
C GLU A 9 4.56 -37.69 8.71
N GLN A 10 3.46 -38.36 8.39
CA GLN A 10 2.49 -37.86 7.42
C GLN A 10 1.71 -36.68 8.04
N SER A 11 2.29 -35.49 7.98
CA SER A 11 1.54 -34.25 8.17
C SER A 11 0.76 -33.97 6.88
N TRP A 12 -0.41 -34.61 6.75
CA TRP A 12 -1.35 -34.36 5.67
C TRP A 12 -1.78 -32.89 5.68
N SER A 13 -1.43 -32.16 4.63
CA SER A 13 -1.83 -30.76 4.47
C SER A 13 -3.28 -30.70 4.02
N VAL A 14 -4.08 -29.84 4.69
CA VAL A 14 -5.51 -29.59 4.38
C VAL A 14 -5.73 -29.20 2.91
N LEU A 15 -4.70 -28.67 2.24
CA LEU A 15 -4.74 -28.35 0.81
C LEU A 15 -4.84 -29.59 -0.09
N GLU A 16 -4.20 -30.69 0.30
CA GLU A 16 -4.21 -31.94 -0.47
C GLU A 16 -5.59 -32.62 -0.41
N GLN A 17 -6.34 -32.39 0.67
CA GLN A 17 -7.72 -32.88 0.84
C GLN A 17 -8.75 -32.21 -0.08
N LEU A 18 -8.43 -31.07 -0.70
CA LEU A 18 -9.38 -30.29 -1.49
C LEU A 18 -9.14 -30.35 -3.01
N ALA A 19 -8.13 -31.10 -3.48
CA ALA A 19 -7.79 -31.26 -4.91
C ALA A 19 -7.75 -29.93 -5.70
N LEU A 20 -7.44 -28.83 -5.02
CA LEU A 20 -7.22 -27.53 -5.61
C LEU A 20 -5.73 -27.36 -5.69
N ASP A 21 -5.16 -27.41 -6.89
CA ASP A 21 -3.79 -26.98 -7.13
C ASP A 21 -3.65 -25.54 -6.64
N PRO A 22 -2.96 -25.28 -5.51
CA PRO A 22 -2.75 -23.94 -5.06
C PRO A 22 -1.52 -23.46 -5.82
N SER A 23 -1.67 -23.15 -7.12
CA SER A 23 -0.54 -22.55 -7.84
C SER A 23 -0.23 -21.23 -7.09
N PRO A 24 0.96 -21.11 -6.48
CA PRO A 24 1.31 -19.93 -5.69
C PRO A 24 1.29 -18.65 -6.55
N ASP A 25 1.40 -18.79 -7.87
CA ASP A 25 1.32 -17.71 -8.85
C ASP A 25 -0.06 -17.06 -8.94
N LEU A 26 -1.16 -17.82 -8.88
CA LEU A 26 -2.51 -17.22 -8.89
C LEU A 26 -2.79 -16.43 -7.61
N ALA A 27 -2.37 -16.97 -6.46
CA ALA A 27 -2.45 -16.26 -5.18
C ALA A 27 -1.57 -15.01 -5.18
N ALA A 28 -0.32 -15.10 -5.68
CA ALA A 28 0.58 -13.98 -5.83
C ALA A 28 0.05 -12.89 -6.78
N SER A 29 -0.54 -13.27 -7.92
CA SER A 29 -1.15 -12.36 -8.88
C SER A 29 -2.34 -11.60 -8.26
N SER A 30 -3.19 -12.27 -7.48
CA SER A 30 -4.31 -11.62 -6.81
C SER A 30 -3.85 -10.64 -5.71
N VAL A 31 -2.78 -10.96 -4.98
CA VAL A 31 -2.17 -10.07 -3.99
C VAL A 31 -1.55 -8.85 -4.66
N GLN A 32 -0.83 -9.05 -5.76
CA GLN A 32 -0.22 -7.97 -6.53
C GLN A 32 -1.26 -7.00 -7.08
N GLN A 33 -2.34 -7.52 -7.68
CA GLN A 33 -3.43 -6.70 -8.18
C GLN A 33 -4.06 -5.84 -7.07
N ARG A 34 -4.29 -6.41 -5.88
CA ARG A 34 -4.82 -5.67 -4.74
C ARG A 34 -3.87 -4.59 -4.24
N LEU A 35 -2.55 -4.84 -4.26
CA LEU A 35 -1.54 -3.83 -3.93
C LEU A 35 -1.54 -2.70 -4.95
N ASP A 36 -1.64 -3.00 -6.24
CA ASP A 36 -1.66 -1.98 -7.30
C ASP A 36 -2.94 -1.13 -7.25
N GLU A 37 -4.09 -1.74 -7.00
CA GLU A 37 -5.36 -1.03 -6.76
C GLU A 37 -5.29 -0.10 -5.55
N GLU A 38 -4.67 -0.56 -4.47
CA GLU A 38 -4.44 0.22 -3.25
C GLU A 38 -3.52 1.41 -3.50
N LYS A 39 -2.40 1.19 -4.21
CA LYS A 39 -1.46 2.24 -4.62
C LYS A 39 -2.14 3.28 -5.50
N GLU A 40 -2.94 2.84 -6.47
CA GLU A 40 -3.72 3.74 -7.32
C GLU A 40 -4.74 4.54 -6.53
N ARG A 41 -5.41 3.93 -5.54
CA ARG A 41 -6.32 4.66 -4.65
C ARG A 41 -5.58 5.76 -3.89
N ILE A 42 -4.42 5.45 -3.32
CA ILE A 42 -3.59 6.41 -2.58
C ILE A 42 -3.10 7.52 -3.51
N ARG A 43 -2.59 7.20 -4.71
CA ARG A 43 -2.19 8.19 -5.72
C ARG A 43 -3.35 9.13 -6.09
N ARG A 44 -4.56 8.59 -6.25
CA ARG A 44 -5.77 9.40 -6.48
C ARG A 44 -6.10 10.31 -5.30
N GLU A 45 -5.99 9.83 -4.07
CA GLU A 45 -6.20 10.66 -2.88
C GLU A 45 -5.16 11.78 -2.76
N ILE A 46 -3.88 11.51 -3.02
CA ILE A 46 -2.82 12.53 -3.02
C ILE A 46 -3.17 13.64 -4.02
N ARG A 47 -3.57 13.30 -5.24
CA ARG A 47 -3.98 14.29 -6.25
C ARG A 47 -5.16 15.15 -5.79
N LYS A 48 -6.16 14.54 -5.12
CA LYS A 48 -7.30 15.28 -4.56
C LYS A 48 -6.86 16.23 -3.46
N GLU A 49 -6.02 15.75 -2.54
CA GLU A 49 -5.55 16.53 -1.39
C GLU A 49 -4.66 17.70 -1.83
N LEU A 50 -3.84 17.52 -2.86
CA LEU A 50 -3.06 18.59 -3.48
C LEU A 50 -3.97 19.69 -4.06
N LYS A 51 -5.05 19.32 -4.77
CA LYS A 51 -6.02 20.29 -5.29
C LYS A 51 -6.73 21.07 -4.17
N ILE A 52 -7.08 20.39 -3.08
CA ILE A 52 -7.68 21.05 -1.91
C ILE A 52 -6.68 22.03 -1.30
N LYS A 53 -5.43 21.62 -1.14
CA LYS A 53 -4.35 22.47 -0.62
C LYS A 53 -4.15 23.72 -1.49
N GLU A 54 -4.04 23.55 -2.80
CA GLU A 54 -3.90 24.68 -3.75
C GLU A 54 -5.11 25.63 -3.68
N GLY A 55 -6.32 25.09 -3.65
CA GLY A 55 -7.55 25.89 -3.48
C GLY A 55 -7.57 26.65 -2.16
N ALA A 56 -7.17 26.01 -1.06
CA ALA A 56 -7.07 26.66 0.25
C ALA A 56 -5.97 27.73 0.29
N GLU A 57 -4.82 27.50 -0.37
CA GLU A 57 -3.77 28.51 -0.49
C GLU A 57 -4.23 29.73 -1.29
N ASN A 58 -4.98 29.51 -2.37
CA ASN A 58 -5.57 30.60 -3.15
C ASN A 58 -6.59 31.40 -2.31
N LEU A 59 -7.46 30.70 -1.58
CA LEU A 59 -8.40 31.33 -0.65
C LEU A 59 -7.68 32.12 0.45
N ARG A 60 -6.58 31.60 0.99
CA ARG A 60 -5.75 32.29 2.01
C ARG A 60 -5.20 33.61 1.48
N ARG A 61 -4.77 33.64 0.21
CA ARG A 61 -4.23 34.84 -0.43
C ARG A 61 -5.33 35.86 -0.77
N ALA A 62 -6.51 35.40 -1.17
CA ALA A 62 -7.62 36.26 -1.56
C ALA A 62 -8.42 36.82 -0.37
N THR A 63 -8.43 36.12 0.77
CA THR A 63 -9.19 36.51 1.95
C THR A 63 -8.42 37.50 2.83
N THR A 64 -9.10 38.55 3.26
CA THR A 64 -8.63 39.51 4.27
C THR A 64 -9.36 39.37 5.61
N ASP A 65 -10.45 38.59 5.67
CA ASP A 65 -11.19 38.31 6.91
C ASP A 65 -10.41 37.35 7.83
N ARG A 66 -10.11 37.84 9.04
CA ARG A 66 -9.36 37.12 10.06
C ARG A 66 -10.03 35.81 10.52
N ARG A 67 -11.36 35.73 10.49
CA ARG A 67 -12.07 34.49 10.84
C ARG A 67 -11.91 33.41 9.76
N ASN A 68 -12.00 33.83 8.49
CA ASN A 68 -11.81 32.93 7.36
C ASN A 68 -10.35 32.46 7.24
N LEU A 69 -9.38 33.32 7.55
CA LEU A 69 -7.96 32.95 7.58
C LEU A 69 -7.69 31.78 8.53
N ALA A 70 -8.22 31.81 9.76
CA ALA A 70 -8.03 30.73 10.73
C ALA A 70 -8.62 29.39 10.24
N SER A 71 -9.79 29.43 9.59
CA SER A 71 -10.42 28.25 9.00
C SER A 71 -9.57 27.68 7.85
N VAL A 72 -9.11 28.55 6.95
CA VAL A 72 -8.25 28.18 5.81
C VAL A 72 -6.92 27.59 6.30
N GLU A 73 -6.30 28.17 7.32
CA GLU A 73 -5.10 27.62 7.94
C GLU A 73 -5.32 26.23 8.54
N SER A 74 -6.48 26.01 9.19
CA SER A 74 -6.87 24.70 9.70
C SER A 74 -6.95 23.66 8.58
N VAL A 75 -7.59 24.03 7.46
CA VAL A 75 -7.67 23.18 6.26
C VAL A 75 -6.29 22.85 5.72
N LEU A 76 -5.42 23.86 5.54
CA LEU A 76 -4.05 23.65 5.05
C LEU A 76 -3.26 22.69 5.94
N ARG A 77 -3.32 22.88 7.26
CA ARG A 77 -2.65 21.98 8.22
C ARG A 77 -3.25 20.57 8.17
N GLY A 78 -4.56 20.44 7.95
CA GLY A 78 -5.25 19.17 7.75
C GLY A 78 -4.76 18.43 6.50
N SER A 79 -4.77 19.12 5.35
CA SER A 79 -4.32 18.59 4.07
C SER A 79 -2.84 18.19 4.10
N ASP A 80 -1.97 18.99 4.74
CA ASP A 80 -0.56 18.64 4.91
C ASP A 80 -0.36 17.37 5.73
N ARG A 81 -1.13 17.17 6.82
CA ARG A 81 -1.07 15.94 7.60
C ARG A 81 -1.53 14.74 6.78
N LYS A 82 -2.63 14.88 6.04
CA LYS A 82 -3.17 13.80 5.21
C LYS A 82 -2.23 13.43 4.06
N LEU A 83 -1.61 14.40 3.40
CA LEU A 83 -0.58 14.16 2.39
C LEU A 83 0.59 13.35 2.95
N ARG A 84 1.12 13.72 4.12
CA ARG A 84 2.20 12.96 4.77
C ARG A 84 1.81 11.50 5.05
N GLN A 85 0.59 11.28 5.56
CA GLN A 85 0.07 9.94 5.83
C GLN A 85 -0.06 9.12 4.53
N LEU A 86 -0.60 9.72 3.47
CA LEU A 86 -0.76 9.07 2.17
C LEU A 86 0.60 8.73 1.54
N HIS A 87 1.56 9.65 1.59
CA HIS A 87 2.92 9.40 1.10
C HIS A 87 3.62 8.29 1.90
N SER A 88 3.53 8.31 3.23
CA SER A 88 4.10 7.23 4.07
C SER A 88 3.45 5.88 3.76
N ARG A 89 2.13 5.82 3.63
CA ARG A 89 1.42 4.58 3.25
C ARG A 89 1.86 4.08 1.87
N LEU A 90 2.02 4.99 0.90
CA LEU A 90 2.51 4.64 -0.43
C LEU A 90 3.93 4.05 -0.37
N GLN A 91 4.83 4.71 0.36
CA GLN A 91 6.20 4.23 0.57
C GLN A 91 6.25 2.85 1.24
N HIS A 92 5.40 2.61 2.24
CA HIS A 92 5.31 1.30 2.89
C HIS A 92 4.83 0.21 1.92
N LEU A 93 3.86 0.53 1.04
CA LEU A 93 3.40 -0.41 0.02
C LEU A 93 4.45 -0.63 -1.08
N ASP A 94 5.25 0.37 -1.42
CA ASP A 94 6.37 0.21 -2.35
C ASP A 94 7.49 -0.66 -1.76
N ALA A 95 7.82 -0.46 -0.49
CA ALA A 95 8.80 -1.28 0.23
C ALA A 95 8.37 -2.76 0.34
N HIS A 96 7.07 -3.03 0.50
CA HIS A 96 6.56 -4.41 0.55
C HIS A 96 6.65 -5.15 -0.79
N ILE A 97 6.73 -4.42 -1.92
CA ILE A 97 6.99 -5.01 -3.24
C ILE A 97 8.49 -5.24 -3.46
N MET A 98 9.34 -4.36 -2.95
CA MET A 98 10.80 -4.47 -3.09
C MET A 98 11.40 -5.65 -2.31
N VAL A 99 10.70 -6.19 -1.30
CA VAL A 99 11.09 -7.45 -0.60
C VAL A 99 10.74 -8.71 -1.42
N LYS A 100 10.10 -8.55 -2.59
CA LYS A 100 9.64 -9.63 -3.46
C LYS A 100 10.39 -9.71 -4.80
N GLU A 101 11.55 -9.07 -4.92
CA GLU A 101 12.55 -9.51 -5.90
C GLU A 101 13.37 -10.62 -5.24
N PRO A 102 13.22 -11.90 -5.62
CA PRO A 102 14.24 -12.88 -5.29
C PRO A 102 15.52 -12.41 -5.97
N GLU A 103 16.53 -12.19 -5.15
CA GLU A 103 17.93 -12.11 -5.53
C GLU A 103 18.30 -13.33 -6.40
N GLU A 104 18.09 -13.25 -7.72
CA GLU A 104 18.86 -14.01 -8.70
C GLU A 104 19.84 -13.04 -9.36
N SER A 105 20.84 -12.65 -8.57
CA SER A 105 22.10 -12.14 -9.12
C SER A 105 22.95 -13.36 -9.52
N GLY A 106 22.93 -13.69 -10.81
CA GLY A 106 23.94 -14.52 -11.47
C GLY A 106 25.01 -13.66 -12.13
#